data_AF-A0A7V0WNF4-F1
#
_entry.id   AF-A0A7V0WNF4-F1
#
_cell.length_a   1.000
_cell.length_b   1.000
_cell.length_c   1.000
_cell.angle_alpha   90.00
_cell.angle_beta   90.00
_cell.angle_gamma   90.00
#
_symmetry.space_group_name_H-M   'P 1'
#
loop_
_entity.id
_entity.type
_entity.pdbx_description
1 polymer ?
#
loop_
_entity_poly.entity_id
_entity_poly.type
_entity_poly.pdbx_seq_one_letter_code
_entity_poly.pdbx_strand_id
1 'polypeptide(L)'
;MTKRDLDILASEYALGILDSGERAEAERLRASDAAFARMVSEWEQRLAPLAEAVAPVPPSASAWSKIEAALASPGAAADQPLSELAGQLAQMKRAIAAWRFATLATAAAAIALAFVWIGGLESPFGKAPPAERYVAMLQSDQGKTGFVITMDMKGKQFAIRPVAGKAPPSKSYELWAIMKDDKPPMTLGLVGTDAYAMMDAPAEIDQRELEKGVQLAISLEPEGGAPSGKSMGPIMFAGLLIKQTP
;
A
#
# COMPACT_ATOMS: atom_id res chain seq x y z
N MET A 1 -31.72 35.39 -28.27
CA MET A 1 -33.16 35.43 -27.97
C MET A 1 -33.84 36.31 -29.00
N THR A 2 -34.98 35.87 -29.54
CA THR A 2 -35.82 36.72 -30.38
C THR A 2 -36.55 37.74 -29.51
N LYS A 3 -37.11 38.80 -30.12
CA LYS A 3 -37.92 39.79 -29.39
C LYS A 3 -39.11 39.15 -28.65
N ARG A 4 -39.68 38.07 -29.22
CA ARG A 4 -40.75 37.30 -28.61
C ARG A 4 -40.27 36.55 -27.36
N ASP A 5 -39.09 35.95 -27.42
CA ASP A 5 -38.54 35.23 -26.27
C ASP A 5 -38.23 36.17 -25.09
N LEU A 6 -37.76 37.39 -25.39
CA LEU A 6 -37.52 38.42 -24.38
C LEU A 6 -38.82 38.94 -23.74
N ASP A 7 -39.88 39.10 -24.53
CA ASP A 7 -41.20 39.51 -24.02
C ASP A 7 -41.78 38.45 -23.08
N ILE A 8 -41.67 37.16 -23.44
CA ILE A 8 -42.08 36.04 -22.58
C ILE A 8 -41.28 36.05 -21.28
N LEU A 9 -39.94 36.10 -21.36
CA LEU A 9 -39.08 36.11 -20.19
C LEU A 9 -39.37 37.29 -19.26
N ALA A 10 -39.64 38.48 -19.81
CA ALA A 10 -40.02 39.66 -19.03
C ALA A 10 -41.36 39.47 -18.30
N SER A 11 -42.34 38.83 -18.96
CA SER A 11 -43.64 38.54 -18.36
C SER A 11 -43.55 37.50 -17.22
N GLU A 12 -42.75 36.45 -17.41
CA GLU A 12 -42.54 35.39 -16.41
C GLU A 12 -41.74 35.91 -15.21
N TYR A 13 -40.76 36.79 -15.47
CA TYR A 13 -40.03 37.50 -14.42
C TYR A 13 -40.97 38.40 -13.61
N ALA A 14 -41.83 39.19 -14.26
CA ALA A 14 -42.79 40.07 -13.59
C ALA A 14 -43.83 39.31 -12.76
N LEU A 15 -44.25 38.12 -13.23
CA LEU A 15 -45.14 37.22 -12.47
C LEU A 15 -44.42 36.45 -11.36
N GLY A 16 -43.09 36.43 -11.35
CA GLY A 16 -42.28 35.74 -10.35
C GLY A 16 -42.31 34.21 -10.45
N ILE A 17 -42.55 33.65 -11.64
CA ILE A 17 -42.68 32.20 -11.86
C ILE A 17 -41.41 31.50 -12.38
N LEU A 18 -40.34 32.26 -12.64
CA LEU A 18 -39.05 31.74 -13.09
C LEU A 18 -38.33 30.93 -12.01
N ASP A 19 -37.57 29.92 -12.44
CA ASP A 19 -36.65 29.22 -11.54
C ASP A 19 -35.43 30.10 -11.15
N SER A 20 -34.60 29.62 -10.22
CA SER A 20 -33.46 30.40 -9.72
C SER A 20 -32.44 30.78 -10.79
N GLY A 21 -32.23 29.94 -11.80
CA GLY A 21 -31.26 30.17 -12.87
C GLY A 21 -31.80 31.16 -13.90
N GLU A 22 -33.04 30.97 -14.33
CA GLU A 22 -33.72 31.86 -15.27
C GLU A 22 -33.93 33.25 -14.67
N ARG A 23 -34.26 33.32 -13.38
CA ARG A 23 -34.40 34.59 -12.66
C ARG A 23 -33.07 35.34 -12.58
N ALA A 24 -31.97 34.66 -12.30
CA ALA A 24 -30.64 35.28 -12.27
C ALA A 24 -30.24 35.80 -13.66
N GLU A 25 -30.58 35.09 -14.73
CA GLU A 25 -30.35 35.55 -16.09
C GLU A 25 -31.21 36.77 -16.44
N ALA A 26 -32.49 36.78 -16.09
CA ALA A 26 -33.37 37.93 -16.29
C ALA A 26 -32.89 39.15 -15.49
N GLU A 27 -32.40 38.98 -14.27
CA GLU A 27 -31.83 40.06 -13.45
C GLU A 27 -30.56 40.64 -14.07
N ARG A 28 -29.66 39.77 -14.55
CA ARG A 28 -28.46 40.19 -15.27
C ARG A 28 -28.82 40.96 -16.54
N LEU A 29 -29.80 40.45 -17.29
CA LEU A 29 -30.25 41.08 -18.52
C LEU A 29 -30.90 42.44 -18.24
N ARG A 30 -31.77 42.55 -17.23
CA ARG A 30 -32.37 43.81 -16.76
C ARG A 30 -31.33 44.84 -16.34
N ALA A 31 -30.23 44.42 -15.72
CA ALA A 31 -29.15 45.33 -15.33
C ALA A 31 -28.33 45.82 -16.54
N SER A 32 -28.20 44.99 -17.58
CA SER A 32 -27.33 45.27 -18.74
C SER A 32 -28.05 45.81 -19.98
N ASP A 33 -29.35 45.59 -20.13
CA ASP A 33 -30.16 45.94 -21.30
C ASP A 33 -31.38 46.80 -20.89
N ALA A 34 -31.33 48.08 -21.27
CA ALA A 34 -32.39 49.04 -20.99
C ALA A 34 -33.72 48.72 -21.69
N ALA A 35 -33.68 48.07 -22.87
CA ALA A 35 -34.89 47.69 -23.59
C ALA A 35 -35.61 46.55 -22.87
N PHE A 36 -34.87 45.55 -22.36
CA PHE A 36 -35.43 44.48 -21.55
C PHE A 36 -35.96 45.02 -20.20
N ALA A 37 -35.23 45.91 -19.54
CA ALA A 37 -35.68 46.55 -18.30
C ALA A 37 -37.02 47.30 -18.49
N ARG A 38 -37.21 47.94 -19.64
CA ARG A 38 -38.47 48.58 -20.00
C ARG A 38 -39.60 47.57 -20.21
N MET A 39 -39.35 46.45 -20.90
CA MET A 39 -40.35 45.38 -21.07
C MET A 39 -40.82 44.84 -19.72
N VAL A 40 -39.89 44.60 -18.78
CA VAL A 40 -40.23 44.19 -17.41
C VAL A 40 -41.12 45.22 -16.72
N SER A 41 -40.76 46.51 -16.80
CA SER A 41 -41.56 47.58 -16.19
C SER A 41 -42.96 47.71 -16.81
N GLU A 42 -43.09 47.53 -18.12
CA GLU A 42 -44.38 47.53 -18.82
C GLU A 42 -45.26 46.35 -18.36
N TRP A 43 -44.68 45.17 -18.16
CA TRP A 43 -45.37 44.01 -17.60
C TRP A 43 -45.77 44.21 -16.12
N GLU A 44 -44.89 44.74 -15.28
CA GLU A 44 -45.20 45.08 -13.88
C GLU A 44 -46.38 46.07 -13.80
N GLN A 45 -46.39 47.12 -14.62
CA GLN A 45 -47.49 48.09 -14.68
C GLN A 45 -48.80 47.46 -15.16
N ARG A 46 -48.73 46.57 -16.15
CA ARG A 46 -49.91 45.86 -16.67
C ARG A 46 -50.55 44.95 -15.63
N LEU A 47 -49.73 44.34 -14.76
CA LEU A 47 -50.16 43.40 -13.73
C LEU A 47 -50.51 44.07 -12.39
N ALA A 48 -50.03 45.29 -12.13
CA ALA A 48 -50.26 46.02 -10.88
C ALA A 48 -51.74 46.07 -10.42
N PRO A 49 -52.75 46.28 -11.30
CA PRO A 49 -54.15 46.31 -10.87
C PRO A 49 -54.66 45.00 -10.26
N LEU A 50 -54.00 43.86 -10.54
CA LEU A 50 -54.37 42.58 -9.92
C LEU A 50 -54.14 42.59 -8.41
N ALA A 51 -53.19 43.40 -7.92
CA ALA A 51 -52.95 43.54 -6.48
C ALA A 51 -54.12 44.25 -5.76
N GLU A 52 -54.88 45.10 -6.46
CA GLU A 52 -56.05 45.79 -5.88
C GLU A 52 -57.21 44.84 -5.58
N ALA A 53 -57.26 43.68 -6.25
CA ALA A 53 -58.26 42.65 -6.00
C ALA A 53 -57.99 41.86 -4.71
N VAL A 54 -56.81 42.00 -4.10
CA VAL A 54 -56.42 41.30 -2.88
C VAL A 54 -56.87 42.11 -1.66
N ALA A 55 -57.59 41.46 -0.75
CA ALA A 55 -58.02 42.10 0.49
C ALA A 55 -56.81 42.52 1.35
N PRO A 56 -56.78 43.77 1.89
CA PRO A 56 -55.68 44.22 2.73
C PRO A 56 -55.54 43.40 4.01
N VAL A 57 -54.31 42.97 4.33
CA VAL A 57 -53.98 42.30 5.59
C VAL A 57 -53.10 43.23 6.42
N PRO A 58 -53.50 43.63 7.64
CA PRO A 58 -52.70 44.54 8.45
C PRO A 58 -51.39 43.86 8.89
N PRO A 59 -50.22 44.49 8.72
CA PRO A 59 -48.96 43.96 9.21
C PRO A 59 -48.87 44.03 10.75
N SER A 60 -47.91 43.32 11.34
CA SER A 60 -47.67 43.43 12.80
C SER A 60 -47.28 44.86 13.20
N ALA A 61 -47.63 45.29 14.41
CA ALA A 61 -47.29 46.64 14.92
C ALA A 61 -45.78 46.94 14.92
N SER A 62 -44.94 45.90 15.02
CA SER A 62 -43.47 46.03 14.98
C SER A 62 -42.88 46.14 13.57
N ALA A 63 -43.67 45.91 12.52
CA ALA A 63 -43.16 45.80 11.14
C ALA A 63 -42.50 47.10 10.69
N TRP A 64 -43.11 48.25 10.97
CA TRP A 64 -42.59 49.55 10.58
C TRP A 64 -41.25 49.87 11.26
N SER A 65 -41.17 49.69 12.58
CA SER A 65 -39.94 49.91 13.34
C SER A 65 -38.80 48.98 12.91
N LYS A 66 -39.10 47.74 12.49
CA LYS A 66 -38.08 46.82 11.93
C LYS A 66 -37.55 47.29 10.59
N ILE A 67 -38.41 47.82 9.72
CA ILE A 67 -38.01 48.39 8.43
C ILE A 67 -37.16 49.63 8.64
N GLU A 68 -37.58 50.55 9.52
CA GLU A 68 -36.80 51.74 9.86
C GLU A 68 -35.42 51.39 10.43
N ALA A 69 -35.34 50.41 11.33
CA ALA A 69 -34.05 49.95 11.85
C ALA A 69 -33.16 49.33 10.77
N ALA A 70 -33.72 48.53 9.86
CA ALA A 70 -32.97 47.93 8.75
C ALA A 70 -32.47 48.98 7.74
N LEU A 71 -33.26 50.02 7.47
CA LEU A 71 -32.87 51.12 6.57
C LEU A 71 -31.90 52.10 7.23
N ALA A 72 -32.01 52.33 8.54
CA ALA A 72 -31.09 53.17 9.31
C ALA A 72 -29.71 52.53 9.49
N SER A 73 -29.62 51.21 9.31
CA SER A 73 -28.36 50.48 9.27
C SER A 73 -28.32 49.55 8.05
N PRO A 74 -28.14 50.09 6.84
CA PRO A 74 -27.92 49.29 5.62
C PRO A 74 -26.73 48.34 5.77
N GLY A 75 -25.86 48.68 6.74
CA GLY A 75 -24.71 47.91 7.18
C GLY A 75 -24.98 46.91 8.29
N ALA A 76 -26.00 46.95 9.17
CA ALA A 76 -26.00 46.05 10.35
C ALA A 76 -26.12 44.53 10.02
N ALA A 77 -26.61 44.17 8.82
CA ALA A 77 -26.51 42.81 8.28
C ALA A 77 -25.25 42.58 7.40
N ALA A 78 -24.58 43.66 6.96
CA ALA A 78 -23.33 43.71 6.20
C ALA A 78 -22.08 44.12 7.03
N ASP A 79 -22.26 44.39 8.33
CA ASP A 79 -21.33 44.89 9.37
C ASP A 79 -21.08 43.78 10.39
N GLN A 80 -21.03 42.52 9.94
CA GLN A 80 -19.81 41.80 10.28
C GLN A 80 -18.71 42.63 9.64
N PRO A 81 -17.86 43.35 10.40
CA PRO A 81 -16.91 44.26 9.80
C PRO A 81 -16.17 43.47 8.72
N LEU A 82 -16.06 44.00 7.51
CA LEU A 82 -15.44 43.28 6.38
C LEU A 82 -14.05 42.73 6.75
N SER A 83 -13.41 43.28 7.78
CA SER A 83 -12.21 42.76 8.45
C SER A 83 -12.42 41.46 9.25
N GLU A 84 -13.54 41.25 9.96
CA GLU A 84 -13.92 39.97 10.57
C GLU A 84 -14.26 38.94 9.50
N LEU A 85 -15.05 39.29 8.48
CA LEU A 85 -15.39 38.36 7.40
C LEU A 85 -14.13 37.99 6.58
N ALA A 86 -13.26 38.97 6.29
CA ALA A 86 -11.96 38.73 5.66
C ALA A 86 -11.01 37.94 6.57
N GLY A 87 -11.06 38.17 7.88
CA GLY A 87 -10.31 37.42 8.89
C GLY A 87 -10.75 35.96 8.95
N GLN A 88 -12.07 35.71 9.00
CA GLN A 88 -12.67 34.38 8.96
C GLN A 88 -12.37 33.67 7.64
N LEU A 89 -12.49 34.37 6.49
CA LEU A 89 -12.12 33.81 5.18
C LEU A 89 -10.62 33.52 5.08
N ALA A 90 -9.75 34.37 5.63
CA ALA A 90 -8.31 34.12 5.68
C ALA A 90 -7.97 32.93 6.61
N GLN A 91 -8.68 32.80 7.72
CA GLN A 91 -8.51 31.71 8.67
C GLN A 91 -9.04 30.38 8.10
N MET A 92 -10.18 30.39 7.40
CA MET A 92 -10.70 29.25 6.65
C MET A 92 -9.76 28.86 5.51
N LYS A 93 -9.23 29.82 4.74
CA LYS A 93 -8.24 29.55 3.69
C LYS A 93 -6.96 28.95 4.25
N ARG A 94 -6.48 29.44 5.40
CA ARG A 94 -5.33 28.84 6.11
C ARG A 94 -5.64 27.45 6.64
N ALA A 95 -6.83 27.23 7.21
CA ALA A 95 -7.26 25.92 7.66
C ALA A 95 -7.34 24.94 6.48
N ILE A 96 -7.95 25.32 5.37
CA ILE A 96 -8.01 24.51 4.15
C ILE A 96 -6.60 24.24 3.61
N ALA A 97 -5.71 25.25 3.57
CA ALA A 97 -4.33 25.04 3.16
C ALA A 97 -3.60 24.07 4.09
N ALA A 98 -3.75 24.21 5.42
CA ALA A 98 -3.18 23.30 6.41
C ALA A 98 -3.72 21.87 6.25
N TRP A 99 -5.02 21.70 5.98
CA TRP A 99 -5.65 20.41 5.70
C TRP A 99 -5.17 19.79 4.37
N ARG A 100 -4.89 20.61 3.36
CA ARG A 100 -4.29 20.16 2.10
C ARG A 100 -2.85 19.71 2.29
N PHE A 101 -2.06 20.43 3.09
CA PHE A 101 -0.70 20.02 3.44
C PHE A 101 -0.70 18.76 4.32
N ALA A 102 -1.63 18.65 5.27
CA ALA A 102 -1.79 17.46 6.09
C ALA A 102 -2.14 16.24 5.24
N THR A 103 -3.12 16.34 4.34
CA THR A 103 -3.48 15.23 3.43
C THR A 103 -2.34 14.87 2.48
N LEU A 104 -1.60 15.85 1.95
CA LEU A 104 -0.42 15.58 1.12
C LEU A 104 0.70 14.90 1.90
N ALA A 105 0.97 15.34 3.14
CA ALA A 105 1.96 14.74 4.02
C ALA A 105 1.57 13.30 4.41
N THR A 106 0.30 13.06 4.72
CA THR A 106 -0.20 11.69 5.00
C THR A 106 -0.12 10.80 3.76
N ALA A 107 -0.46 11.31 2.58
CA ALA A 107 -0.32 10.56 1.34
C ALA A 107 1.15 10.23 1.02
N ALA A 108 2.05 11.19 1.19
CA ALA A 108 3.49 10.96 1.04
C ALA A 108 4.03 9.95 2.06
N ALA A 109 3.58 10.02 3.31
CA ALA A 109 3.93 9.05 4.35
C ALA A 109 3.37 7.66 4.04
N ALA A 110 2.13 7.55 3.57
CA ALA A 110 1.53 6.28 3.15
C ALA A 110 2.26 5.68 1.94
N ILE A 111 2.66 6.52 0.97
CA ILE A 111 3.48 6.10 -0.18
C ILE A 111 4.87 5.65 0.30
N ALA A 112 5.52 6.39 1.19
CA ALA A 112 6.81 6.00 1.76
C ALA A 112 6.71 4.68 2.54
N LEU A 113 5.66 4.50 3.35
CA LEU A 113 5.36 3.25 4.04
C LEU A 113 5.07 2.12 3.05
N ALA A 114 4.35 2.39 1.96
CA ALA A 114 4.13 1.41 0.90
C ALA A 114 5.45 1.04 0.20
N PHE A 115 6.35 2.00 -0.06
CA PHE A 115 7.68 1.71 -0.60
C PHE A 115 8.56 0.96 0.40
N VAL A 116 8.47 1.23 1.70
CA VAL A 116 9.15 0.45 2.75
C VAL A 116 8.55 -0.95 2.86
N TRP A 117 7.24 -1.10 2.70
CA TRP A 117 6.56 -2.39 2.77
C TRP A 117 6.81 -3.23 1.51
N ILE A 118 6.77 -2.63 0.32
CA ILE A 118 7.09 -3.27 -0.96
C ILE A 118 8.60 -3.54 -1.06
N GLY A 119 9.44 -2.58 -0.66
CA GLY A 119 10.90 -2.72 -0.64
C GLY A 119 11.43 -3.59 0.50
N GLY A 120 10.65 -3.75 1.58
CA GLY A 120 10.92 -4.62 2.73
C GLY A 120 10.30 -6.01 2.60
N LEU A 121 9.41 -6.23 1.62
CA LEU A 121 9.13 -7.56 1.10
C LEU A 121 10.37 -8.00 0.32
N GLU A 122 11.36 -8.51 1.04
CA GLU A 122 12.24 -9.52 0.45
C GLU A 122 11.31 -10.61 -0.07
N SER A 123 11.05 -10.60 -1.39
CA SER A 123 10.16 -11.56 -2.00
C SER A 123 10.62 -12.96 -1.59
N PRO A 124 9.76 -13.78 -0.95
CA PRO A 124 10.11 -15.17 -0.64
C PRO A 124 10.39 -15.98 -1.91
N PHE A 125 10.13 -15.40 -3.09
CA PHE A 125 10.35 -15.98 -4.41
C PHE A 125 11.29 -15.16 -5.30
N GLY A 126 11.94 -14.10 -4.79
CA GLY A 126 12.68 -13.11 -5.59
C GLY A 126 14.18 -13.03 -5.33
N LYS A 127 14.73 -13.76 -4.36
CA LYS A 127 16.15 -14.11 -4.41
C LYS A 127 16.25 -15.31 -5.35
N ALA A 128 16.64 -15.07 -6.59
CA ALA A 128 17.18 -16.15 -7.43
C ALA A 128 18.12 -16.97 -6.53
N PRO A 129 18.00 -18.32 -6.48
CA PRO A 129 18.95 -19.10 -5.71
C PRO A 129 20.35 -18.62 -6.12
N PRO A 130 21.23 -18.27 -5.16
CA PRO A 130 22.57 -17.82 -5.50
C PRO A 130 23.12 -18.82 -6.51
N ALA A 131 23.69 -18.34 -7.62
CA ALA A 131 24.08 -19.12 -8.79
C ALA A 131 25.10 -20.25 -8.51
N GLU A 132 25.45 -20.44 -7.24
CA GLU A 132 26.42 -21.36 -6.68
C GLU A 132 25.86 -22.04 -5.41
N ARG A 133 24.59 -22.45 -5.45
CA ARG A 133 24.01 -23.34 -4.42
C ARG A 133 24.08 -24.79 -4.89
N TYR A 134 24.44 -25.68 -3.97
CA TYR A 134 24.41 -27.12 -4.20
C TYR A 134 23.42 -27.78 -3.25
N VAL A 135 22.80 -28.86 -3.70
CA VAL A 135 21.84 -29.65 -2.91
C VAL A 135 22.19 -31.12 -3.01
N ALA A 136 22.12 -31.84 -1.90
CA ALA A 136 22.21 -33.28 -1.85
C ALA A 136 20.97 -33.83 -1.12
N MET A 137 20.29 -34.79 -1.75
CA MET A 137 19.27 -35.59 -1.09
C MET A 137 19.92 -36.90 -0.66
N LEU A 138 20.03 -37.11 0.66
CA LEU A 138 20.67 -38.30 1.20
C LEU A 138 19.60 -39.36 1.44
N GLN A 139 19.72 -40.46 0.70
CA GLN A 139 18.75 -41.54 0.68
C GLN A 139 19.36 -42.81 1.29
N SER A 140 18.51 -43.62 1.93
CA SER A 140 18.92 -44.96 2.38
C SER A 140 19.02 -45.93 1.19
N ASP A 141 19.56 -47.11 1.44
CA ASP A 141 19.57 -48.26 0.51
C ASP A 141 18.16 -48.61 -0.03
N GLN A 142 17.11 -48.38 0.76
CA GLN A 142 15.70 -48.53 0.39
C GLN A 142 15.12 -47.34 -0.40
N GLY A 143 15.93 -46.34 -0.79
CA GLY A 143 15.50 -45.16 -1.56
C GLY A 143 14.70 -44.12 -0.76
N LYS A 144 14.63 -44.24 0.56
CA LYS A 144 13.93 -43.28 1.42
C LYS A 144 14.84 -42.10 1.75
N THR A 145 14.38 -40.87 1.51
CA THR A 145 15.13 -39.65 1.84
C THR A 145 15.16 -39.43 3.35
N GLY A 146 16.35 -39.53 3.94
CA GLY A 146 16.57 -39.27 5.36
C GLY A 146 16.86 -37.80 5.64
N PHE A 147 17.64 -37.16 4.76
CA PHE A 147 18.15 -35.79 4.94
C PHE A 147 18.22 -35.04 3.61
N VAL A 148 18.05 -33.72 3.69
CA VAL A 148 18.35 -32.79 2.60
C VAL A 148 19.44 -31.84 3.10
N ILE A 149 20.54 -31.77 2.35
CA ILE A 149 21.67 -30.90 2.66
C ILE A 149 21.77 -29.86 1.56
N THR A 150 21.85 -28.59 1.94
CA THR A 150 22.10 -27.49 1.00
C THR A 150 23.40 -26.79 1.36
N MET A 151 24.23 -26.48 0.36
CA MET A 151 25.49 -25.78 0.55
C MET A 151 25.46 -24.45 -0.22
N ASP A 152 25.83 -23.37 0.47
CA ASP A 152 26.05 -22.06 -0.14
C ASP A 152 27.55 -21.80 -0.31
N MET A 153 28.02 -21.61 -1.54
CA MET A 153 29.43 -21.33 -1.83
C MET A 153 29.92 -19.98 -1.31
N LYS A 154 29.04 -18.98 -1.21
CA LYS A 154 29.42 -17.67 -0.66
C LYS A 154 29.56 -17.72 0.85
N GLY A 155 28.61 -18.40 1.50
CA GLY A 155 28.60 -18.57 2.95
C GLY A 155 29.59 -19.63 3.45
N LYS A 156 30.05 -20.53 2.56
CA LYS A 156 30.81 -21.74 2.90
C LYS A 156 30.16 -22.49 4.06
N GLN A 157 28.85 -22.75 3.93
CA GLN A 157 28.06 -23.38 4.97
C GLN A 157 27.16 -24.48 4.40
N PHE A 158 27.09 -25.59 5.12
CA PHE A 158 26.12 -26.65 4.96
C PHE A 158 24.93 -26.41 5.90
N ALA A 159 23.74 -26.37 5.32
CA ALA A 159 22.48 -26.45 6.05
C ALA A 159 21.93 -27.87 5.91
N ILE A 160 21.73 -28.53 7.04
CA ILE A 160 21.28 -29.93 7.11
C ILE A 160 19.87 -29.94 7.67
N ARG A 161 18.95 -30.52 6.91
CA ARG A 161 17.55 -30.68 7.31
C ARG A 161 17.17 -32.16 7.37
N PRO A 162 16.87 -32.72 8.55
CA PRO A 162 16.32 -34.05 8.66
C PRO A 162 14.90 -34.10 8.07
N VAL A 163 14.60 -35.15 7.30
CA VAL A 163 13.26 -35.44 6.75
C VAL A 163 12.66 -36.64 7.48
N ALA A 164 13.42 -37.72 7.58
CA ALA A 164 13.04 -38.94 8.30
C ALA A 164 14.22 -39.55 9.09
N GLY A 165 15.42 -38.98 8.96
CA GLY A 165 16.61 -39.46 9.66
C GLY A 165 16.67 -38.94 11.10
N LYS A 166 16.53 -39.85 12.07
CA LYS A 166 16.83 -39.59 13.48
C LYS A 166 17.86 -40.60 13.97
N ALA A 167 18.89 -40.12 14.67
CA ALA A 167 19.89 -41.00 15.25
C ALA A 167 19.27 -41.83 16.40
N PRO A 168 19.63 -43.12 16.57
CA PRO A 168 19.23 -43.92 17.71
C PRO A 168 19.72 -43.33 19.05
N PRO A 169 19.04 -43.58 20.19
CA PRO A 169 19.35 -42.95 21.49
C PRO A 169 20.76 -43.15 22.06
N SER A 170 21.55 -44.07 21.50
CA SER A 170 22.90 -44.43 21.98
C SER A 170 23.95 -44.39 20.87
N LYS A 171 23.64 -43.72 19.76
CA LYS A 171 24.50 -43.62 18.58
C LYS A 171 24.38 -42.24 17.95
N SER A 172 25.42 -41.81 17.25
CA SER A 172 25.44 -40.51 16.58
C SER A 172 25.47 -40.68 15.07
N TYR A 173 24.83 -39.76 14.36
CA TYR A 173 25.04 -39.63 12.92
C TYR A 173 26.17 -38.67 12.67
N GLU A 174 27.09 -39.06 11.79
CA GLU A 174 28.20 -38.21 11.36
C GLU A 174 28.14 -38.02 9.86
N LEU A 175 28.33 -36.77 9.43
CA LEU A 175 28.31 -36.39 8.03
C LEU A 175 29.73 -36.44 7.47
N TRP A 176 29.86 -37.00 6.28
CA TRP A 176 31.12 -37.17 5.56
C TRP A 176 31.03 -36.61 4.15
N ALA A 177 32.13 -36.02 3.68
CA ALA A 177 32.38 -35.74 2.29
C ALA A 177 33.30 -36.80 1.69
N ILE A 178 32.84 -37.42 0.61
CA ILE A 178 33.59 -38.40 -0.19
C ILE A 178 33.88 -37.73 -1.53
N MET A 179 35.15 -37.41 -1.75
CA MET A 179 35.63 -36.76 -2.97
C MET A 179 36.08 -37.81 -3.99
N LYS A 180 36.27 -37.38 -5.24
CA LYS A 180 36.91 -38.20 -6.28
C LYS A 180 38.43 -38.27 -6.07
N ASP A 181 39.10 -39.04 -6.92
CA ASP A 181 40.56 -39.19 -6.95
C ASP A 181 41.16 -39.93 -5.74
N ASP A 182 40.44 -40.92 -5.18
CA ASP A 182 40.86 -41.76 -4.05
C ASP A 182 41.30 -41.00 -2.78
N LYS A 183 40.82 -39.76 -2.62
CA LYS A 183 41.03 -38.99 -1.40
C LYS A 183 40.30 -39.66 -0.22
N PRO A 184 40.90 -39.68 0.98
CA PRO A 184 40.24 -40.23 2.16
C PRO A 184 38.95 -39.45 2.47
N PRO A 185 37.86 -40.13 2.89
CA PRO A 185 36.65 -39.49 3.35
C PRO A 185 36.93 -38.50 4.49
N MET A 186 36.30 -37.33 4.41
CA MET A 186 36.50 -36.25 5.38
C MET A 186 35.24 -36.07 6.21
N THR A 187 35.38 -36.06 7.53
CA THR A 187 34.28 -35.73 8.43
C THR A 187 33.92 -34.25 8.32
N LEU A 188 32.62 -33.96 8.22
CA LEU A 188 32.04 -32.63 8.28
C LEU A 188 31.43 -32.33 9.66
N GLY A 189 31.34 -33.34 10.53
CA GLY A 189 30.83 -33.21 11.90
C GLY A 189 29.54 -34.00 12.17
N LEU A 190 29.09 -33.93 13.42
CA LEU A 190 27.95 -34.68 13.93
C LEU A 190 26.63 -34.03 13.54
N VAL A 191 25.74 -34.80 12.92
CA VAL A 191 24.38 -34.36 12.58
C VAL A 191 23.55 -34.37 13.87
N GLY A 192 23.28 -33.16 14.40
CA GLY A 192 22.47 -32.97 15.59
C GLY A 192 21.04 -33.47 15.45
N THR A 193 20.34 -33.62 16.58
CA THR A 193 18.91 -34.01 16.62
C THR A 193 17.95 -32.87 16.31
N ASP A 194 18.47 -31.67 16.03
CA ASP A 194 17.68 -30.47 15.82
C ASP A 194 17.01 -30.46 14.45
N ALA A 195 15.89 -29.74 14.35
CA ALA A 195 15.11 -29.61 13.10
C ALA A 195 15.91 -28.94 11.97
N TYR A 196 17.04 -28.29 12.30
CA TYR A 196 17.92 -27.60 11.38
C TYR A 196 19.31 -27.45 11.99
N ALA A 197 20.36 -27.91 11.30
CA ALA A 197 21.76 -27.74 11.71
C ALA A 197 22.56 -26.98 10.65
N MET A 198 23.42 -26.07 11.09
CA MET A 198 24.39 -25.34 10.25
C MET A 198 25.80 -25.83 10.57
N MET A 199 26.60 -26.10 9.55
CA MET A 199 28.00 -26.47 9.67
C MET A 199 28.84 -25.69 8.67
N ASP A 200 30.06 -25.31 9.05
CA ASP A 200 30.98 -24.68 8.10
C ASP A 200 31.51 -25.72 7.10
N ALA A 201 31.52 -25.35 5.82
CA ALA A 201 32.08 -26.18 4.77
C ALA A 201 33.61 -26.09 4.81
N PRO A 202 34.33 -27.22 4.91
CA PRO A 202 35.78 -27.22 4.90
C PRO A 202 36.35 -26.60 3.63
N ALA A 203 37.52 -25.98 3.72
CA ALA A 203 38.16 -25.27 2.61
C ALA A 203 38.53 -26.20 1.44
N GLU A 204 38.65 -27.49 1.73
CA GLU A 204 38.95 -28.57 0.80
C GLU A 204 37.79 -28.87 -0.16
N ILE A 205 36.56 -28.48 0.18
CA ILE A 205 35.39 -28.57 -0.71
C ILE A 205 35.28 -27.25 -1.48
N ASP A 206 36.16 -27.09 -2.47
CA ASP A 206 36.15 -25.94 -3.37
C ASP A 206 35.31 -26.19 -4.64
N GLN A 207 35.18 -25.17 -5.47
CA GLN A 207 34.42 -25.25 -6.72
C GLN A 207 34.91 -26.37 -7.65
N ARG A 208 36.21 -26.66 -7.65
CA ARG A 208 36.81 -27.68 -8.52
C ARG A 208 36.43 -29.08 -8.09
N GLU A 209 36.45 -29.35 -6.78
CA GLU A 209 36.05 -30.64 -6.24
C GLU A 209 34.55 -30.89 -6.44
N LEU A 210 33.72 -29.84 -6.31
CA LEU A 210 32.29 -29.92 -6.59
C LEU A 210 31.98 -30.25 -8.05
N GLU A 211 32.73 -29.66 -8.98
CA GLU A 211 32.61 -29.96 -10.42
C GLU A 211 33.00 -31.41 -10.77
N LYS A 212 33.93 -32.00 -10.03
CA LYS A 212 34.25 -33.44 -10.15
C LYS A 212 33.15 -34.35 -9.58
N GLY A 213 32.32 -33.81 -8.69
CA GLY A 213 31.25 -34.52 -7.99
C GLY A 213 31.67 -34.99 -6.61
N VAL A 214 31.15 -34.32 -5.58
CA VAL A 214 31.32 -34.70 -4.17
C VAL A 214 30.08 -35.49 -3.72
N GLN A 215 30.31 -36.66 -3.12
CA GLN A 215 29.24 -37.43 -2.49
C GLN A 215 29.21 -37.15 -0.99
N LEU A 216 28.02 -36.86 -0.46
CA LEU A 216 27.80 -36.76 0.97
C LEU A 216 27.25 -38.07 1.51
N ALA A 217 27.75 -38.51 2.66
CA ALA A 217 27.32 -39.72 3.33
C ALA A 217 27.09 -39.49 4.82
N ILE A 218 26.07 -40.13 5.38
CA ILE A 218 25.84 -40.17 6.82
C ILE A 218 26.09 -41.59 7.30
N SER A 219 27.06 -41.73 8.21
CA SER A 219 27.36 -42.99 8.87
C SER A 219 26.73 -43.04 10.27
N LEU A 220 26.53 -44.26 10.77
CA LEU A 220 26.08 -44.51 12.13
C LEU A 220 27.27 -44.85 13.03
N GLU A 221 27.63 -43.91 13.90
CA GLU A 221 28.80 -43.97 14.76
C GLU A 221 28.43 -44.23 16.23
N PRO A 222 29.41 -44.61 17.08
CA PRO A 222 29.25 -44.55 18.53
C PRO A 222 28.85 -43.15 19.01
N GLU A 223 28.39 -43.05 20.25
CA GLU A 223 28.09 -41.76 20.87
C GLU A 223 29.33 -40.84 20.84
N GLY A 224 29.16 -39.65 20.26
CA GLY A 224 30.24 -38.69 20.09
C GLY A 224 31.00 -38.77 18.75
N GLY A 225 30.64 -39.70 17.86
CA GLY A 225 31.19 -39.79 16.49
C GLY A 225 32.26 -40.85 16.31
N ALA A 226 32.90 -40.81 15.14
CA ALA A 226 33.97 -41.69 14.72
C ALA A 226 35.20 -41.46 15.61
N PRO A 227 35.68 -42.49 16.37
CA PRO A 227 36.74 -42.34 17.37
C PRO A 227 38.10 -41.81 16.87
N SER A 228 38.29 -41.72 15.55
CA SER A 228 39.52 -41.22 14.91
C SER A 228 39.26 -40.18 13.80
N GLY A 229 38.00 -39.88 13.47
CA GLY A 229 37.64 -39.04 12.31
C GLY A 229 38.16 -39.56 10.96
N LYS A 230 38.65 -40.80 10.89
CA LYS A 230 39.33 -41.39 9.73
C LYS A 230 38.71 -42.69 9.23
N SER A 231 37.82 -43.30 10.02
CA SER A 231 37.14 -44.54 9.66
C SER A 231 35.65 -44.34 9.84
N MET A 232 34.90 -44.57 8.76
CA MET A 232 33.45 -44.47 8.75
C MET A 232 32.84 -45.79 9.22
N GLY A 233 31.86 -45.70 10.10
CA GLY A 233 30.90 -46.76 10.39
C GLY A 233 29.96 -47.04 9.20
N PRO A 234 28.93 -47.88 9.42
CA PRO A 234 27.98 -48.24 8.37
C PRO A 234 27.28 -47.00 7.80
N ILE A 235 27.32 -46.83 6.47
CA ILE A 235 26.63 -45.75 5.77
C ILE A 235 25.14 -46.04 5.78
N MET A 236 24.36 -45.12 6.37
CA MET A 236 22.92 -45.22 6.46
C MET A 236 22.22 -44.43 5.36
N PHE A 237 22.81 -43.31 4.96
CA PHE A 237 22.28 -42.45 3.91
C PHE A 237 23.42 -41.90 3.05
N ALA A 238 23.23 -41.80 1.75
CA ALA A 238 24.19 -41.16 0.85
C ALA A 238 23.50 -40.43 -0.30
N GLY A 239 24.18 -39.44 -0.88
CA GLY A 239 23.67 -38.67 -2.00
C GLY A 239 24.75 -37.82 -2.66
N LEU A 240 24.61 -37.56 -3.95
CA LEU A 240 25.52 -36.68 -4.67
C LEU A 240 25.15 -35.22 -4.42
N LEU A 241 26.16 -34.38 -4.19
CA LEU A 241 25.99 -32.94 -4.09
C LEU A 241 25.93 -32.36 -5.51
N ILE A 242 24.74 -31.93 -5.92
CA ILE A 242 24.46 -31.45 -7.28
C ILE A 242 24.24 -29.95 -7.30
N LYS A 243 24.72 -29.28 -8.35
CA LYS A 243 24.51 -27.84 -8.53
C LYS A 243 23.02 -27.57 -8.77
N GLN A 244 22.43 -26.73 -7.94
CA GLN A 244 21.06 -26.27 -8.12
C GLN A 244 21.03 -25.31 -9.31
N THR A 245 20.45 -25.76 -10.42
CA THR A 245 20.20 -24.92 -11.58
C THR A 245 18.93 -24.09 -11.31
N PRO A 246 18.93 -22.77 -11.58
CA PRO A 246 17.74 -21.93 -11.45
C PRO A 246 16.63 -22.33 -12.43
#